data_AF-A0A0R2MQI8-F1
#
_entry.id   AF-A0A0R2MQI8-F1
#
_cell.length_a   1.000
_cell.length_b   1.000
_cell.length_c   1.000
_cell.angle_alpha   90.00
_cell.angle_beta   90.00
_cell.angle_gamma   90.00
#
_symmetry.space_group_name_H-M   'P 1'
#
loop_
_entity.id
_entity.type
_entity.pdbx_description
1 polymer ?
#
loop_
_entity_poly.entity_id
_entity_poly.type
_entity_poly.pdbx_seq_one_letter_code
_entity_poly.pdbx_strand_id
1 'polypeptide(L)'
;MKKLWKISIPILLILVIALGFLYRDTLKERLGSLSVQETDLSHLTYDQLSLGRQFKPDSSYVKQEGDTAKLNDYNYRGMNAFYVTTTANNDIVGLKLVDKVPGCRSHFDNGLALGMTLNKVKQLLGPHYITFNTDRYGKVVMYIDKSHNDKLLLGLSNHDKVTAIVGFNKNQYDYQY
;
A
#
# COMPACT_ATOMS: atom_id res chain seq x y z
N MET A 1 18.32 -6.35 -48.68
CA MET A 1 17.42 -6.05 -47.52
C MET A 1 17.14 -7.23 -46.56
N LYS A 2 17.36 -8.51 -46.92
CA LYS A 2 17.02 -9.67 -46.05
C LYS A 2 17.91 -9.94 -44.81
N LYS A 3 19.05 -9.25 -44.64
CA LYS A 3 19.99 -9.50 -43.51
C LYS A 3 19.70 -8.63 -42.26
N LEU A 4 19.00 -7.51 -42.39
CA LEU A 4 18.73 -6.59 -41.27
C LEU A 4 17.73 -7.17 -40.25
N TRP A 5 16.79 -8.01 -40.69
CA TRP A 5 15.80 -8.67 -39.82
C TRP A 5 16.41 -9.66 -38.82
N LYS A 6 17.53 -10.31 -39.18
CA LYS A 6 18.20 -11.29 -38.30
C LYS A 6 18.87 -10.65 -37.08
N ILE A 7 19.18 -9.36 -37.14
CA ILE A 7 19.81 -8.61 -36.04
C ILE A 7 18.75 -7.87 -35.21
N SER A 8 17.65 -7.43 -35.83
CA SER A 8 16.59 -6.69 -35.14
C SER A 8 15.75 -7.54 -34.20
N ILE A 9 15.49 -8.81 -34.54
CA ILE A 9 14.75 -9.75 -33.66
C ILE A 9 15.47 -9.99 -32.32
N PRO A 10 16.76 -10.36 -32.26
CA PRO A 10 17.44 -10.58 -30.99
C PRO A 10 17.58 -9.28 -30.17
N ILE A 11 17.80 -8.13 -30.81
CA ILE A 11 17.82 -6.82 -30.11
C ILE A 11 16.46 -6.51 -29.48
N LEU A 12 15.36 -6.72 -30.22
CA LEU A 12 14.01 -6.55 -29.70
C LEU A 12 13.76 -7.47 -28.49
N LEU A 13 14.20 -8.72 -28.57
CA LEU A 13 14.04 -9.70 -27.51
C LEU A 13 14.82 -9.31 -26.24
N ILE A 14 16.05 -8.82 -26.39
CA ILE A 14 16.86 -8.29 -25.29
C ILE A 14 16.17 -7.08 -24.65
N LEU A 15 15.62 -6.16 -25.46
CA LEU A 15 14.86 -5.01 -24.99
C LEU A 15 13.62 -5.43 -24.19
N VAL A 16 12.87 -6.43 -24.66
CA VAL A 16 11.70 -6.97 -23.95
C VAL A 16 12.11 -7.62 -22.63
N ILE A 17 13.22 -8.38 -22.59
CA ILE A 17 13.74 -8.99 -21.36
C ILE A 17 14.22 -7.90 -20.39
N ALA A 18 14.95 -6.90 -20.86
CA ALA A 18 15.45 -5.79 -20.04
C ALA A 18 14.29 -4.97 -19.46
N LEU A 19 13.26 -4.65 -20.25
CA LEU A 19 12.03 -4.03 -19.79
C LEU A 19 11.30 -4.92 -18.78
N GLY A 20 11.23 -6.23 -19.02
CA GLY A 20 10.65 -7.19 -18.07
C GLY A 20 11.38 -7.24 -16.73
N PHE A 21 12.70 -7.06 -16.72
CA PHE A 21 13.49 -6.94 -15.49
C PHE A 21 13.27 -5.60 -14.79
N LEU A 22 13.28 -4.49 -15.52
CA LEU A 22 13.07 -3.14 -14.97
C LEU A 22 11.67 -2.96 -14.38
N TYR A 23 10.64 -3.53 -15.03
CA TYR A 23 9.24 -3.43 -14.59
C TYR A 23 8.75 -4.67 -13.84
N ARG A 24 9.66 -5.54 -13.38
CA ARG A 24 9.31 -6.83 -12.78
C ARG A 24 8.31 -6.68 -11.63
N ASP A 25 8.55 -5.76 -10.71
CA ASP A 25 7.71 -5.62 -9.52
C ASP A 25 6.38 -4.91 -9.82
N THR A 26 6.38 -3.95 -10.76
CA THR A 26 5.13 -3.36 -11.29
C THR A 26 4.28 -4.40 -12.02
N LEU A 27 4.91 -5.29 -12.79
CA LEU A 27 4.23 -6.40 -13.47
C LEU A 27 3.69 -7.43 -12.47
N LYS A 28 4.46 -7.77 -11.42
CA LYS A 28 3.98 -8.64 -10.34
C LYS A 28 2.79 -8.05 -9.61
N GLU A 29 2.80 -6.75 -9.30
CA GLU A 29 1.64 -6.08 -8.69
C GLU A 29 0.42 -6.22 -9.62
N ARG A 30 0.56 -5.83 -10.90
CA ARG A 30 -0.56 -5.87 -11.86
C ARG A 30 -1.08 -7.28 -12.08
N LEU A 31 -0.23 -8.24 -12.44
CA LEU A 31 -0.61 -9.63 -12.71
C LEU A 31 -1.11 -10.34 -11.45
N GLY A 32 -0.47 -10.07 -10.31
CA GLY A 32 -0.91 -10.56 -9.01
C GLY A 32 -2.29 -10.02 -8.66
N SER A 33 -2.57 -8.74 -8.92
CA SER A 33 -3.87 -8.12 -8.57
C SER A 33 -5.04 -8.69 -9.35
N LEU A 34 -4.79 -9.12 -10.59
CA LEU A 34 -5.80 -9.77 -11.41
C LEU A 34 -6.10 -11.20 -10.91
N SER A 35 -5.07 -11.92 -10.46
CA SER A 35 -5.16 -13.34 -10.13
C SER A 35 -5.43 -13.66 -8.66
N VAL A 36 -5.11 -12.76 -7.72
CA VAL A 36 -5.35 -12.98 -6.29
C VAL A 36 -6.85 -12.97 -5.99
N GLN A 37 -7.29 -13.88 -5.12
CA GLN A 37 -8.65 -13.85 -4.57
C GLN A 37 -8.82 -12.63 -3.66
N GLU A 38 -10.05 -12.14 -3.53
CA GLU A 38 -10.31 -10.94 -2.73
C GLU A 38 -10.14 -11.20 -1.23
N THR A 39 -9.90 -10.13 -0.49
CA THR A 39 -9.89 -10.08 0.97
C THR A 39 -10.85 -8.99 1.39
N ASP A 40 -11.78 -9.30 2.28
CA ASP A 40 -12.69 -8.29 2.83
C ASP A 40 -11.91 -7.36 3.77
N LEU A 41 -11.84 -6.07 3.40
CA LEU A 41 -11.17 -5.03 4.17
C LEU A 41 -12.17 -4.05 4.80
N SER A 42 -13.48 -4.30 4.71
CA SER A 42 -14.52 -3.40 5.21
C SER A 42 -14.46 -3.17 6.73
N HIS A 43 -13.88 -4.12 7.47
CA HIS A 43 -13.68 -4.04 8.92
C HIS A 43 -12.31 -3.47 9.32
N LEU A 44 -11.47 -3.06 8.36
CA LEU A 44 -10.18 -2.46 8.65
C LEU A 44 -10.36 -0.99 9.05
N THR A 45 -10.52 -0.74 10.34
CA THR A 45 -10.64 0.61 10.89
C THR A 45 -9.53 0.92 11.88
N TYR A 46 -9.10 2.18 11.95
CA TYR A 46 -8.21 2.66 12.99
C TYR A 46 -8.94 3.73 13.80
N ASP A 47 -9.21 3.48 15.07
CA ASP A 47 -9.94 4.42 15.92
C ASP A 47 -11.26 4.85 15.26
N GLN A 48 -12.00 3.86 14.72
CA GLN A 48 -13.25 4.03 13.98
C GLN A 48 -13.14 4.79 12.63
N LEU A 49 -11.93 5.19 12.22
CA LEU A 49 -11.69 5.74 10.89
C LEU A 49 -11.56 4.60 9.87
N SER A 50 -12.26 4.71 8.74
CA SER A 50 -12.18 3.78 7.62
C SER A 50 -12.06 4.52 6.30
N LEU A 51 -11.60 3.83 5.26
CA LEU A 51 -11.64 4.34 3.89
C LEU A 51 -13.08 4.70 3.50
N GLY A 52 -13.24 5.74 2.68
CA GLY A 52 -14.52 6.25 2.18
C GLY A 52 -15.38 7.00 3.20
N ARG A 53 -14.98 7.05 4.48
CA ARG A 53 -15.69 7.85 5.50
C ARG A 53 -15.25 9.31 5.44
N GLN A 54 -16.17 10.21 5.78
CA GLN A 54 -15.85 11.62 5.94
C GLN A 54 -15.00 11.83 7.20
N PHE A 55 -13.83 12.43 7.03
CA PHE A 55 -12.93 12.84 8.11
C PHE A 55 -13.36 14.21 8.65
N LYS A 56 -13.47 14.31 9.98
CA LYS A 56 -13.73 15.58 10.68
C LYS A 56 -12.51 15.96 11.51
N PRO A 57 -11.73 16.94 11.06
CA PRO A 57 -10.50 17.29 11.72
C PRO A 57 -10.73 18.02 13.06
N ASP A 58 -10.53 17.36 14.20
CA ASP A 58 -10.41 18.03 15.52
C ASP A 58 -9.03 18.68 15.61
N SER A 59 -8.98 19.98 15.89
CA SER A 59 -7.85 20.89 15.68
C SER A 59 -6.49 20.43 16.23
N SER A 60 -5.57 20.05 15.34
CA SER A 60 -4.11 20.33 15.42
C SER A 60 -3.44 19.81 14.14
N TYR A 61 -3.33 20.67 13.13
CA TYR A 61 -2.96 20.26 11.77
C TYR A 61 -1.63 20.85 11.31
N VAL A 62 -0.75 19.95 10.87
CA VAL A 62 0.41 20.32 10.04
C VAL A 62 0.15 19.77 8.65
N LYS A 63 -0.25 20.65 7.73
CA LYS A 63 -0.28 20.38 6.30
C LYS A 63 1.16 20.13 5.84
N GLN A 64 1.45 19.00 5.19
CA GLN A 64 2.73 18.85 4.49
C GLN A 64 2.75 19.72 3.22
N GLU A 65 3.82 20.50 3.04
CA GLU A 65 4.06 21.25 1.80
C GLU A 65 4.75 20.38 0.75
N GLY A 66 4.37 20.56 -0.52
CA GLY A 66 4.95 19.88 -1.70
C GLY A 66 3.99 19.89 -2.90
N ASP A 67 4.54 20.05 -4.11
CA ASP A 67 3.77 20.33 -5.33
C ASP A 67 3.01 19.10 -5.88
N THR A 68 1.77 19.00 -5.42
CA THR A 68 0.55 18.41 -6.02
C THR A 68 0.30 16.90 -5.99
N ALA A 69 -0.67 16.52 -5.15
CA ALA A 69 -2.02 16.12 -5.57
C ALA A 69 -3.02 16.74 -4.57
N LYS A 70 -4.31 16.90 -4.92
CA LYS A 70 -5.35 17.58 -4.11
C LYS A 70 -5.73 16.86 -2.78
N LEU A 71 -4.81 16.11 -2.20
CA LEU A 71 -5.00 15.30 -1.00
C LEU A 71 -4.30 15.97 0.19
N ASN A 72 -4.94 15.91 1.35
CA ASN A 72 -4.34 16.40 2.59
C ASN A 72 -3.99 15.22 3.49
N ASP A 73 -2.74 15.16 3.93
CA ASP A 73 -2.28 14.23 4.95
C ASP A 73 -2.38 14.87 6.33
N TYR A 74 -2.93 14.14 7.29
CA TYR A 74 -3.14 14.59 8.65
C TYR A 74 -2.42 13.68 9.64
N ASN A 75 -1.52 14.25 10.44
CA ASN A 75 -1.04 13.61 11.66
C ASN A 75 -2.21 13.51 12.63
N TYR A 76 -2.68 12.30 12.90
CA TYR A 76 -3.84 12.13 13.74
C TYR A 76 -3.44 12.04 15.22
N ARG A 77 -4.12 12.83 16.07
CA ARG A 77 -3.85 12.98 17.51
C ARG A 77 -2.40 13.35 17.84
N GLY A 78 -1.74 14.13 16.98
CA GLY A 78 -0.34 14.56 17.18
C GLY A 78 0.69 13.44 17.07
N MET A 79 0.31 12.25 16.59
CA MET A 79 1.21 11.10 16.47
C MET A 79 1.86 11.08 15.08
N ASN A 80 3.17 11.30 15.03
CA ASN A 80 3.96 11.23 13.78
C ASN A 80 4.01 9.83 13.13
N ALA A 81 3.37 8.82 13.73
CA ALA A 81 3.32 7.45 13.21
C ALA A 81 2.01 7.14 12.46
N PHE A 82 0.97 7.96 12.61
CA PHE A 82 -0.35 7.70 12.03
C PHE A 82 -0.83 8.87 11.17
N TYR A 83 -1.07 8.56 9.90
CA TYR A 83 -1.47 9.53 8.89
C TYR A 83 -2.83 9.15 8.28
N VAL A 84 -3.68 10.15 8.14
CA VAL A 84 -4.95 10.06 7.42
C VAL A 84 -4.84 10.92 6.16
N THR A 85 -5.04 10.34 5.00
CA THR A 85 -5.05 11.05 3.71
C THR A 85 -6.50 11.25 3.27
N THR A 86 -6.89 12.47 2.88
CA THR A 86 -8.27 12.74 2.43
C THR A 86 -8.35 13.42 1.06
N THR A 87 -9.50 13.27 0.39
CA THR A 87 -9.88 14.07 -0.77
C THR A 87 -10.16 15.53 -0.39
N ALA A 88 -10.45 16.36 -1.40
CA ALA A 88 -10.95 17.72 -1.22
C ALA A 88 -12.28 17.80 -0.46
N ASN A 89 -13.09 16.73 -0.47
CA ASN A 89 -14.36 16.64 0.26
C ASN A 89 -14.19 16.06 1.68
N ASN A 90 -12.94 15.85 2.11
CA ASN A 90 -12.55 15.18 3.34
C ASN A 90 -12.94 13.70 3.42
N ASP A 91 -13.18 13.02 2.30
CA ASP A 91 -13.33 11.56 2.32
C ASP A 91 -11.95 10.92 2.55
N ILE A 92 -11.87 9.94 3.45
CA ILE A 92 -10.62 9.24 3.76
C ILE A 92 -10.26 8.30 2.62
N VAL A 93 -9.06 8.45 2.07
CA VAL A 93 -8.54 7.64 0.96
C VAL A 93 -7.25 6.92 1.30
N GLY A 94 -6.67 7.22 2.46
CA GLY A 94 -5.48 6.57 2.99
C GLY A 94 -5.45 6.56 4.52
N LEU A 95 -5.03 5.43 5.08
CA LEU A 95 -4.72 5.24 6.50
C LEU A 95 -3.34 4.58 6.59
N LYS A 96 -2.40 5.22 7.27
CA LYS A 96 -1.00 4.78 7.29
C LYS A 96 -0.44 4.73 8.69
N LEU A 97 0.05 3.56 9.10
CA LEU A 97 0.83 3.35 10.32
C LEU A 97 2.26 2.96 9.95
N VAL A 98 3.23 3.72 10.43
CA VAL A 98 4.66 3.46 10.19
C VAL A 98 5.42 3.34 11.50
N ASP A 99 6.30 2.33 11.57
CA ASP A 99 7.15 2.06 12.74
C ASP A 99 8.31 3.08 12.82
N LYS A 100 7.97 4.34 13.13
CA LYS A 100 8.95 5.41 13.35
C LYS A 100 8.96 5.94 14.77
N VAL A 101 8.08 5.46 15.65
CA VAL A 101 7.95 5.98 17.02
C VAL A 101 8.08 4.83 18.04
N PRO A 102 9.23 4.73 18.73
CA PRO A 102 9.44 3.76 19.79
C PRO A 102 8.33 3.85 20.86
N GLY A 103 7.76 2.70 21.23
CA GLY A 103 6.74 2.60 22.29
C GLY A 103 5.28 2.79 21.83
N CYS A 104 5.04 3.09 20.56
CA CYS A 104 3.69 3.25 20.02
C CYS A 104 3.03 1.89 19.73
N ARG A 105 2.00 1.52 20.48
CA ARG A 105 1.15 0.33 20.19
C ARG A 105 0.09 0.67 19.15
N SER A 106 0.53 0.84 17.91
CA SER A 106 -0.31 1.13 16.75
C SER A 106 -0.95 -0.14 16.20
N HIS A 107 -2.26 -0.29 16.40
CA HIS A 107 -3.08 -1.37 15.86
C HIS A 107 -4.36 -0.82 15.24
N PHE A 108 -4.88 -1.51 14.22
CA PHE A 108 -6.24 -1.36 13.74
C PHE A 108 -7.21 -2.09 14.67
N ASP A 109 -8.47 -1.69 14.64
CA ASP A 109 -9.54 -2.21 15.50
C ASP A 109 -9.81 -3.71 15.24
N ASN A 110 -9.49 -4.20 14.04
CA ASN A 110 -9.52 -5.63 13.70
C ASN A 110 -8.33 -6.43 14.27
N GLY A 111 -7.42 -5.79 15.01
CA GLY A 111 -6.27 -6.42 15.66
C GLY A 111 -4.99 -6.45 14.82
N LEU A 112 -5.01 -5.97 13.57
CA LEU A 112 -3.80 -5.86 12.75
C LEU A 112 -2.85 -4.80 13.34
N ALA A 113 -1.60 -5.17 13.61
CA ALA A 113 -0.67 -4.30 14.34
C ALA A 113 0.77 -4.36 13.80
N LEU A 114 1.52 -3.28 14.03
CA LEU A 114 2.97 -3.28 13.84
C LEU A 114 3.64 -4.36 14.71
N GLY A 115 4.73 -4.94 14.21
CA GLY A 115 5.47 -6.02 14.85
C GLY A 115 4.82 -7.41 14.72
N MET A 116 3.58 -7.50 14.23
CA MET A 116 2.91 -8.78 13.99
C MET A 116 3.67 -9.59 12.91
N THR A 117 3.80 -10.90 13.11
CA THR A 117 4.40 -11.78 12.10
C THR A 117 3.43 -12.01 10.94
N LEU A 118 3.94 -12.17 9.72
CA LEU A 118 3.13 -12.49 8.53
C LEU A 118 2.23 -13.72 8.74
N ASN A 119 2.68 -14.73 9.49
CA ASN A 119 1.85 -15.90 9.78
C ASN A 119 0.56 -15.54 10.55
N LYS A 120 0.66 -14.67 11.56
CA LYS A 120 -0.49 -14.16 12.31
C LYS A 120 -1.39 -13.29 11.43
N VAL A 121 -0.82 -12.48 10.54
CA VAL A 121 -1.59 -11.69 9.57
C VAL A 121 -2.41 -12.62 8.67
N LYS A 122 -1.83 -13.73 8.18
CA LYS A 122 -2.57 -14.71 7.36
C LYS A 122 -3.72 -15.38 8.10
N GLN A 123 -3.56 -15.61 9.40
CA GLN A 123 -4.65 -16.12 10.24
C GLN A 123 -5.78 -15.10 10.38
N LEU A 124 -5.43 -13.81 10.42
CA LEU A 124 -6.37 -12.71 10.59
C LEU A 124 -7.12 -12.35 9.29
N LEU A 125 -6.39 -12.20 8.19
CA LEU A 125 -6.89 -11.66 6.91
C LEU A 125 -7.03 -12.73 5.82
N GLY A 126 -6.60 -13.96 6.10
CA GLY A 126 -6.57 -15.04 5.13
C GLY A 126 -5.24 -15.13 4.34
N PRO A 127 -5.12 -16.18 3.50
CA PRO A 127 -3.87 -16.51 2.82
C PRO A 127 -3.68 -15.80 1.47
N HIS A 128 -4.66 -15.03 1.00
CA HIS A 128 -4.68 -14.45 -0.34
C HIS A 128 -4.02 -13.08 -0.38
N TYR A 129 -2.76 -13.02 -0.80
CA TYR A 129 -2.00 -11.77 -0.91
C TYR A 129 -0.96 -11.87 -2.04
N ILE A 130 -0.46 -10.72 -2.48
CA ILE A 130 0.62 -10.61 -3.45
C ILE A 130 1.88 -10.18 -2.73
N THR A 131 3.04 -10.67 -3.14
CA THR A 131 4.34 -10.25 -2.59
C THR A 131 5.19 -9.59 -3.67
N PHE A 132 5.79 -8.45 -3.34
CA PHE A 132 6.75 -7.73 -4.18
C PHE A 132 7.66 -6.86 -3.32
N ASN A 133 8.59 -6.15 -3.92
CA ASN A 133 9.46 -5.21 -3.22
C ASN A 133 9.11 -3.78 -3.61
N THR A 134 9.33 -2.85 -2.68
CA THR A 134 9.22 -1.40 -2.91
C THR A 134 10.44 -0.69 -2.36
N ASP A 135 10.77 0.47 -2.92
CA ASP A 135 11.90 1.27 -2.45
C ASP A 135 11.68 1.78 -1.03
N ARG A 136 10.43 2.14 -0.68
CA ARG A 136 10.11 2.69 0.65
C ARG A 136 10.07 1.68 1.78
N TYR A 137 9.63 0.44 1.53
CA TYR A 137 9.39 -0.55 2.59
C TYR A 137 10.12 -1.88 2.40
N GLY A 138 10.89 -2.05 1.32
CA GLY A 138 11.52 -3.32 0.99
C GLY A 138 10.46 -4.36 0.64
N LYS A 139 10.52 -5.54 1.28
CA LYS A 139 9.55 -6.61 1.03
C LYS A 139 8.17 -6.21 1.55
N VAL A 140 7.16 -6.29 0.68
CA VAL A 140 5.78 -6.00 1.03
C VAL A 140 4.86 -7.17 0.70
N VAL A 141 3.76 -7.26 1.44
CA VAL A 141 2.59 -8.05 1.04
C VAL A 141 1.39 -7.13 0.84
N MET A 142 0.56 -7.44 -0.16
CA MET A 142 -0.62 -6.65 -0.50
C MET A 142 -1.86 -7.52 -0.55
N TYR A 143 -2.85 -7.15 0.25
CA TYR A 143 -4.21 -7.67 0.23
C TYR A 143 -5.09 -6.73 -0.59
N ILE A 144 -6.09 -7.28 -1.29
CA ILE A 144 -6.94 -6.53 -2.22
C ILE A 144 -8.41 -6.83 -1.93
N ASP A 145 -9.17 -5.77 -1.67
CA ASP A 145 -10.63 -5.80 -1.70
C ASP A 145 -11.10 -5.30 -3.07
N LYS A 146 -11.51 -6.23 -3.93
CA LYS A 146 -11.94 -5.90 -5.30
C LYS A 146 -13.31 -5.20 -5.31
N SER A 147 -14.15 -5.45 -4.31
CA SER A 147 -15.50 -4.89 -4.25
C SER A 147 -15.48 -3.39 -3.95
N HIS A 148 -14.57 -2.95 -3.06
CA HIS A 148 -14.44 -1.55 -2.65
C HIS A 148 -13.30 -0.80 -3.37
N ASN A 149 -12.49 -1.50 -4.17
CA ASN A 149 -11.24 -1.00 -4.75
C ASN A 149 -10.20 -0.55 -3.70
N ASP A 150 -10.27 -1.19 -2.54
CA ASP A 150 -9.37 -0.93 -1.42
C ASP A 150 -8.20 -1.91 -1.42
N LYS A 151 -7.07 -1.43 -0.92
CA LYS A 151 -5.84 -2.20 -0.81
C LYS A 151 -5.24 -2.01 0.56
N LEU A 152 -4.65 -3.09 1.06
CA LEU A 152 -3.87 -3.08 2.28
C LEU A 152 -2.46 -3.56 1.97
N LEU A 153 -1.49 -2.67 2.09
CA LEU A 153 -0.07 -2.96 1.93
C LEU A 153 0.59 -3.06 3.30
N LEU A 154 1.33 -4.14 3.51
CA LEU A 154 2.11 -4.38 4.72
C LEU A 154 3.59 -4.44 4.37
N GLY A 155 4.38 -3.51 4.92
CA GLY A 155 5.84 -3.59 4.88
C GLY A 155 6.32 -4.67 5.85
N LEU A 156 7.32 -5.45 5.44
CA LEU A 156 7.87 -6.55 6.22
C LEU A 156 9.37 -6.33 6.49
N SER A 157 9.78 -6.58 7.72
CA SER A 157 11.19 -6.76 8.08
C SER A 157 11.75 -8.08 7.53
N ASN A 158 13.07 -8.25 7.63
CA ASN A 158 13.76 -9.49 7.25
C ASN A 158 13.31 -10.73 8.05
N HIS A 159 12.63 -10.54 9.19
CA HIS A 159 12.05 -11.61 10.01
C HIS A 159 10.53 -11.75 9.81
N ASP A 160 10.01 -11.28 8.67
CA ASP A 160 8.58 -11.31 8.32
C ASP A 160 7.67 -10.68 9.38
N LYS A 161 8.16 -9.66 10.11
CA LYS A 161 7.34 -8.83 11.00
C LYS A 161 6.88 -7.56 10.28
N VAL A 162 5.63 -7.18 10.49
CA VAL A 162 5.00 -5.97 9.94
C VAL A 162 5.71 -4.72 10.48
N THR A 163 6.22 -3.87 9.58
CA THR A 163 6.91 -2.60 9.89
C THR A 163 6.16 -1.37 9.38
N ALA A 164 5.23 -1.58 8.45
CA ALA A 164 4.32 -0.55 7.96
C ALA A 164 2.97 -1.19 7.63
N ILE A 165 1.89 -0.45 7.86
CA ILE A 165 0.54 -0.82 7.45
C ILE A 165 -0.05 0.37 6.70
N VAL A 166 -0.47 0.15 5.46
CA VAL A 166 -1.02 1.19 4.60
C VAL A 166 -2.31 0.69 3.97
N GLY A 167 -3.45 1.19 4.44
CA GLY A 167 -4.75 1.03 3.78
C GLY A 167 -4.99 2.19 2.82
N PHE A 168 -5.42 1.92 1.59
CA PHE A 168 -5.73 2.97 0.63
C PHE A 168 -6.76 2.56 -0.42
N ASN A 169 -7.50 3.54 -0.93
CA ASN A 169 -8.39 3.37 -2.08
C ASN A 169 -7.63 3.69 -3.38
N LYS A 170 -7.43 2.69 -4.25
CA LYS A 170 -6.56 2.84 -5.44
C LYS A 170 -7.08 3.83 -6.48
N ASN A 171 -8.39 4.07 -6.55
CA ASN A 171 -8.97 4.98 -7.54
C ASN A 171 -8.88 6.45 -7.10
N GLN A 172 -8.65 6.68 -5.81
CA GLN A 172 -8.66 8.02 -5.22
C GLN A 172 -7.28 8.44 -4.68
N TYR A 173 -6.42 7.47 -4.37
CA TYR A 173 -5.06 7.68 -3.89
C TYR A 173 -4.08 6.78 -4.63
N ASP A 174 -3.21 7.41 -5.43
CA ASP A 174 -2.09 6.74 -6.09
C ASP A 174 -0.93 6.61 -5.11
N TYR A 175 -0.95 5.52 -4.32
CA TYR A 175 0.09 5.26 -3.33
C TYR A 175 1.45 5.06 -4.01
N GLN A 176 2.36 6.01 -3.81
CA GLN A 176 3.72 5.93 -4.35
C GLN A 176 4.61 5.00 -3.50
N TYR A 177 5.14 3.99 -4.17
CA TYR A 177 5.92 2.87 -3.62
C TYR A 177 7.34 3.25 -3.16
#